data_AF-A0A952R5S0-F1
#
_entry.id   AF-A0A952R5S0-F1
#
_cell.length_a   1.000
_cell.length_b   1.000
_cell.length_c   1.000
_cell.angle_alpha   90.00
_cell.angle_beta   90.00
_cell.angle_gamma   90.00
#
_symmetry.space_group_name_H-M   'P 1'
#
loop_
_entity.id
_entity.type
_entity.pdbx_description
1 polymer ?
#
loop_
_entity_poly.entity_id
_entity_poly.type
_entity_poly.pdbx_seq_one_letter_code
_entity_poly.pdbx_strand_id
1 'polypeptide(L)'
;MAESPPSDPARPRSFSRALLIAVMVAVLYGAILMAVDGFVSLLIDRDVISEPDAGPLVGPVMAVTALSIVFVSVLGGLRPAPGPRRVPVGRAISTLAIVYVLSPLAGAIVYVFGQDRALTAVEFFGKYLGSPFVIASAALAGLAILLLPIIDKSRSRAR
;
A
#
# COMPACT_ATOMS: atom_id res chain seq x y z
N MET A 1 -25.07 -6.82 -43.23
CA MET A 1 -23.93 -5.90 -43.08
C MET A 1 -23.96 -5.43 -41.62
N ALA A 2 -23.14 -6.03 -40.76
CA ALA A 2 -23.17 -5.74 -39.32
C ALA A 2 -22.28 -4.53 -39.04
N GLU A 3 -22.88 -3.44 -38.59
CA GLU A 3 -22.20 -2.21 -38.23
C GLU A 3 -21.35 -2.47 -36.97
N SER A 4 -20.04 -2.50 -37.14
CA SER A 4 -19.09 -2.62 -36.04
C SER A 4 -19.24 -1.41 -35.11
N PRO A 5 -19.40 -1.61 -33.79
CA PRO A 5 -19.62 -0.49 -32.87
C PRO A 5 -18.42 0.47 -32.90
N PRO A 6 -18.66 1.78 -32.78
CA PRO A 6 -17.61 2.79 -32.87
C PRO A 6 -16.55 2.54 -31.80
N SER A 7 -15.30 2.35 -32.22
CA SER A 7 -14.15 2.21 -31.34
C SER A 7 -13.92 3.54 -30.60
N ASP A 8 -14.34 3.62 -29.34
CA ASP A 8 -14.20 4.81 -28.50
C ASP A 8 -12.71 5.18 -28.29
N PRO A 9 -12.23 6.29 -28.90
CA PRO A 9 -10.83 6.70 -28.83
C PRO A 9 -10.44 7.26 -27.45
N ALA A 10 -11.38 7.45 -26.52
CA ALA A 10 -11.11 8.03 -25.21
C ALA A 10 -10.57 7.02 -24.17
N ARG A 11 -10.76 5.71 -24.39
CA ARG A 11 -10.42 4.65 -23.42
C ARG A 11 -8.92 4.49 -23.11
N PRO A 12 -7.98 4.60 -24.07
CA PRO A 12 -6.55 4.38 -23.80
C PRO A 12 -5.94 5.48 -22.91
N ARG A 13 -6.35 6.74 -23.11
CA ARG A 13 -5.74 7.91 -22.44
C ARG A 13 -6.10 8.02 -20.96
N SER A 14 -7.25 7.51 -20.54
CA SER A 14 -7.67 7.53 -19.13
C SER A 14 -6.92 6.50 -18.29
N PHE A 15 -6.68 5.31 -18.86
CA PHE A 15 -5.94 4.24 -18.20
C PHE A 15 -4.45 4.59 -18.00
N SER A 16 -3.76 5.11 -19.03
CA SER A 16 -2.34 5.51 -18.89
C SER A 16 -2.13 6.55 -17.79
N ARG A 17 -3.09 7.47 -17.61
CA ARG A 17 -3.05 8.48 -16.54
C ARG A 17 -3.31 7.87 -15.17
N ALA A 18 -4.29 6.98 -15.05
CA ALA A 18 -4.57 6.28 -13.80
C ALA A 18 -3.37 5.43 -13.35
N LEU A 19 -2.70 4.78 -14.30
CA LEU A 19 -1.47 4.05 -14.06
C LEU A 19 -0.35 4.97 -13.55
N LEU A 20 -0.09 6.10 -14.22
CA LEU A 20 0.93 7.05 -13.81
C LEU A 20 0.69 7.59 -12.40
N ILE A 21 -0.57 7.93 -12.07
CA ILE A 21 -0.94 8.37 -10.71
C ILE A 21 -0.71 7.24 -9.70
N ALA A 22 -1.14 6.02 -10.01
CA ALA A 22 -0.94 4.88 -9.14
C ALA A 22 0.55 4.62 -8.86
N VAL A 23 1.40 4.69 -9.88
CA VAL A 23 2.86 4.57 -9.74
C VAL A 23 3.41 5.71 -8.87
N MET A 24 3.04 6.96 -9.15
CA MET A 24 3.53 8.11 -8.37
C MET A 24 3.12 8.03 -6.90
N VAL A 25 1.88 7.65 -6.62
CA VAL A 25 1.38 7.46 -5.24
C VAL A 25 2.08 6.29 -4.56
N ALA A 26 2.31 5.17 -5.27
CA ALA A 26 3.03 4.03 -4.72
C ALA A 26 4.49 4.37 -4.39
N VAL A 27 5.18 5.09 -5.28
CA VAL A 27 6.57 5.56 -5.04
C VAL A 27 6.62 6.54 -3.88
N LEU A 28 5.71 7.51 -3.82
CA LEU A 28 5.62 8.47 -2.71
C LEU A 28 5.33 7.76 -1.39
N TYR A 29 4.39 6.82 -1.38
CA TYR A 29 4.08 5.99 -0.22
C TYR A 29 5.32 5.22 0.25
N GLY A 30 6.03 4.55 -0.66
CA GLY A 30 7.25 3.80 -0.33
C GLY A 30 8.36 4.70 0.23
N ALA A 31 8.56 5.89 -0.36
CA ALA A 31 9.55 6.85 0.12
C ALA A 31 9.23 7.37 1.53
N ILE A 32 7.97 7.72 1.80
CA ILE A 32 7.55 8.16 3.15
C ILE A 32 7.66 7.00 4.14
N LEU A 33 7.28 5.78 3.73
CA LEU A 33 7.40 4.60 4.59
C LEU A 33 8.84 4.34 5.01
N MET A 34 9.79 4.38 4.07
CA MET A 34 11.23 4.23 4.35
C MET A 34 11.79 5.37 5.19
N ALA A 35 11.32 6.61 4.96
CA ALA A 35 11.70 7.74 5.80
C ALA A 35 11.21 7.56 7.24
N VAL A 36 9.94 7.17 7.43
CA VAL A 36 9.37 6.88 8.76
C VAL A 36 10.16 5.77 9.45
N ASP A 37 10.51 4.72 8.73
CA ASP A 37 11.29 3.60 9.26
C ASP A 37 12.68 4.06 9.74
N GLY A 38 13.38 4.86 8.94
CA GLY A 38 14.66 5.48 9.34
C GLY A 38 14.52 6.41 10.55
N PHE A 39 13.48 7.24 10.61
CA PHE A 39 13.21 8.10 11.77
C PHE A 39 12.90 7.30 13.03
N VAL A 40 12.08 6.25 12.92
CA VAL A 40 11.74 5.34 14.02
C VAL A 40 12.98 4.63 14.53
N SER A 41 13.87 4.19 13.62
CA SER A 41 15.14 3.56 13.99
C SER A 41 16.06 4.52 14.77
N LEU A 42 16.19 5.77 14.32
CA LEU A 42 16.95 6.81 15.01
C LEU A 42 16.34 7.20 16.37
N LEU A 43 15.01 7.20 16.48
CA LEU A 43 14.31 7.67 17.68
C LEU A 43 14.27 6.61 18.79
N ILE A 44 14.19 5.33 18.41
CA ILE A 44 14.10 4.20 19.36
C ILE A 44 15.50 3.61 19.64
N ASP A 45 16.55 4.13 18.98
CA ASP A 45 17.93 3.60 19.03
C ASP A 45 17.97 2.08 18.81
N ARG A 46 17.12 1.64 17.87
CA ARG A 46 16.86 0.24 17.58
C ARG A 46 16.91 0.07 16.08
N ASP A 47 17.65 -0.95 15.64
CA ASP A 47 17.48 -1.43 14.27
C ASP A 47 16.05 -1.92 14.10
N VAL A 48 15.47 -1.60 12.94
CA VAL A 48 14.09 -1.94 12.53
C VAL A 48 13.78 -3.43 12.73
N ILE A 49 14.83 -4.27 12.76
CA ILE A 49 14.80 -5.70 13.07
C ILE A 49 15.98 -6.00 14.01
N SER A 50 15.76 -5.96 15.33
CA SER A 50 16.83 -6.25 16.33
C SER A 50 16.98 -7.73 16.67
N GLU A 51 16.35 -8.63 15.91
CA GLU A 51 16.47 -10.06 16.10
C GLU A 51 17.49 -10.62 15.07
N PRO A 52 18.66 -11.15 15.52
CA PRO A 52 19.68 -11.74 14.64
C PRO A 52 19.15 -12.84 13.71
N ASP A 53 18.01 -13.44 14.09
CA ASP A 53 17.39 -14.58 13.42
C ASP A 53 16.24 -14.21 12.46
N ALA A 54 15.83 -12.95 12.40
CA ALA A 54 14.84 -12.48 11.44
C ALA A 54 15.59 -12.03 10.17
N GLY A 55 15.61 -12.90 9.16
CA GLY A 55 16.40 -12.67 7.95
C GLY A 55 16.20 -11.27 7.35
N PRO A 56 17.25 -10.67 6.75
CA PRO A 56 17.28 -9.27 6.28
C PRO A 56 16.21 -8.91 5.23
N LEU A 57 15.46 -9.90 4.76
CA LEU A 57 14.40 -9.75 3.76
C LEU A 57 13.01 -9.49 4.35
N VAL A 58 12.80 -9.68 5.66
CA VAL A 58 11.46 -9.54 6.26
C VAL A 58 10.92 -8.12 6.10
N GLY A 59 11.68 -7.10 6.52
CA GLY A 59 11.30 -5.68 6.37
C GLY A 59 11.04 -5.29 4.91
N PRO A 60 11.97 -5.56 3.97
CA PRO A 60 11.75 -5.31 2.55
C PRO A 60 10.49 -5.99 1.97
N VAL A 61 10.23 -7.25 2.33
CA VAL A 61 9.04 -7.97 1.82
C VAL A 61 7.74 -7.38 2.38
N MET A 62 7.73 -6.99 3.65
CA MET A 62 6.59 -6.30 4.26
C MET A 62 6.30 -4.96 3.54
N ALA A 63 7.35 -4.17 3.28
CA ALA A 63 7.22 -2.90 2.56
C ALA A 63 6.72 -3.09 1.12
N VAL A 64 7.26 -4.06 0.38
CA VAL A 64 6.83 -4.38 -1.00
C VAL A 64 5.37 -4.86 -1.03
N THR A 65 4.96 -5.64 -0.02
CA THR A 65 3.58 -6.11 0.11
C THR A 65 2.63 -4.93 0.33
N ALA A 66 2.95 -4.04 1.27
CA ALA A 66 2.16 -2.84 1.53
C ALA A 66 2.08 -1.92 0.29
N LEU A 67 3.20 -1.72 -0.40
CA LEU A 67 3.28 -0.91 -1.62
C LEU A 67 2.41 -1.49 -2.75
N SER A 68 2.41 -2.81 -2.92
CA SER A 68 1.59 -3.51 -3.90
C SER A 68 0.09 -3.35 -3.61
N ILE A 69 -0.31 -3.48 -2.34
CA ILE A 69 -1.70 -3.27 -1.91
C ILE A 69 -2.14 -1.83 -2.19
N VAL A 70 -1.33 -0.84 -1.81
CA VAL A 70 -1.62 0.58 -2.06
C VAL A 70 -1.75 0.85 -3.56
N PHE A 71 -0.82 0.33 -4.37
CA PHE A 71 -0.86 0.49 -5.82
C PHE A 71 -2.17 -0.04 -6.43
N VAL A 72 -2.57 -1.27 -6.09
CA VAL A 72 -3.82 -1.88 -6.58
C VAL A 72 -5.04 -1.11 -6.07
N SER A 73 -5.01 -0.69 -4.80
CA SER A 73 -6.08 0.11 -4.20
C SER A 73 -6.22 1.48 -4.87
N VAL A 74 -5.14 2.14 -5.27
CA VAL A 74 -5.22 3.42 -6.00
C VAL A 74 -5.72 3.18 -7.41
N LEU A 75 -5.16 2.20 -8.12
CA LEU A 75 -5.51 1.91 -9.51
C LEU A 75 -7.00 1.56 -9.66
N GLY A 76 -7.54 0.77 -8.74
CA GLY A 76 -8.97 0.46 -8.73
C GLY A 76 -9.87 1.63 -8.27
N GLY A 77 -9.31 2.64 -7.58
CA GLY A 77 -10.04 3.81 -7.07
C GLY A 77 -10.20 4.91 -8.12
N LEU A 78 -9.33 4.90 -9.12
CA LEU A 78 -9.35 5.81 -10.27
C LEU A 78 -10.25 5.31 -11.41
N ARG A 79 -10.92 4.16 -11.24
CA ARG A 79 -11.87 3.64 -12.23
C ARG A 79 -13.12 4.54 -12.29
N PRO A 80 -13.68 4.82 -13.49
CA PRO A 80 -14.92 5.57 -13.61
C PRO A 80 -16.05 4.83 -12.89
N ALA A 81 -16.67 5.47 -11.89
CA ALA A 81 -17.85 4.98 -11.20
C ALA A 81 -19.04 5.91 -11.51
N PRO A 82 -20.23 5.38 -11.82
CA PRO A 82 -21.42 6.20 -11.98
C PRO A 82 -21.82 6.82 -10.63
N GLY A 83 -21.91 8.16 -10.57
CA GLY A 83 -22.46 8.89 -9.43
C GLY A 83 -21.51 9.92 -8.79
N PRO A 84 -21.97 10.65 -7.76
CA PRO A 84 -21.18 11.68 -7.09
C PRO A 84 -19.92 11.08 -6.43
N ARG A 85 -18.75 11.64 -6.74
CA ARG A 85 -17.47 11.25 -6.12
C ARG A 85 -17.49 11.62 -4.63
N ARG A 86 -17.75 10.62 -3.78
CA ARG A 86 -17.66 10.74 -2.32
C ARG A 86 -16.25 10.43 -1.84
N VAL A 87 -15.92 10.91 -0.65
CA VAL A 87 -14.68 10.52 0.04
C VAL A 87 -14.69 8.99 0.20
N PRO A 88 -13.65 8.26 -0.25
CA PRO A 88 -13.66 6.80 -0.31
C PRO A 88 -13.33 6.20 1.07
N VAL A 89 -14.07 6.58 2.11
CA VAL A 89 -13.80 6.19 3.51
C VAL A 89 -13.80 4.66 3.66
N GLY A 90 -14.79 3.97 3.08
CA GLY A 90 -14.84 2.50 3.12
C GLY A 90 -13.61 1.83 2.49
N ARG A 91 -13.11 2.39 1.37
CA ARG A 91 -11.91 1.88 0.69
C ARG A 91 -10.63 2.20 1.47
N ALA A 92 -10.57 3.36 2.12
CA ALA A 92 -9.46 3.74 2.97
C ALA A 92 -9.36 2.81 4.18
N ILE A 93 -10.48 2.55 4.86
CA ILE A 93 -10.56 1.61 5.98
C ILE A 93 -10.19 0.20 5.53
N SER A 94 -10.73 -0.27 4.40
CA SER A 94 -10.39 -1.61 3.89
C SER A 94 -8.92 -1.72 3.52
N THR A 95 -8.35 -0.72 2.85
CA THR A 95 -6.92 -0.72 2.46
C THR A 95 -6.03 -0.68 3.69
N LEU A 96 -6.35 0.16 4.68
CA LEU A 96 -5.64 0.20 5.96
C LEU A 96 -5.66 -1.16 6.64
N ALA A 97 -6.83 -1.77 6.79
CA ALA A 97 -6.97 -3.08 7.43
C ALA A 97 -6.21 -4.18 6.67
N ILE A 98 -6.29 -4.17 5.33
CA ILE A 98 -5.58 -5.13 4.48
C ILE A 98 -4.06 -4.97 4.62
N VAL A 99 -3.53 -3.74 4.60
CA VAL A 99 -2.10 -3.50 4.82
C VAL A 99 -1.68 -3.92 6.22
N TYR A 100 -2.47 -3.57 7.24
CA TYR A 100 -2.20 -3.92 8.64
C TYR A 100 -2.09 -5.43 8.87
N VAL A 101 -2.88 -6.23 8.16
CA VAL A 101 -2.87 -7.71 8.30
C VAL A 101 -1.89 -8.37 7.34
N LEU A 102 -1.95 -8.06 6.05
CA LEU A 102 -1.20 -8.80 5.03
C LEU A 102 0.29 -8.45 5.01
N SER A 103 0.66 -7.22 5.39
CA SER A 103 2.07 -6.83 5.47
C SER A 103 2.83 -7.70 6.49
N PRO A 104 2.46 -7.75 7.79
CA PRO A 104 3.13 -8.62 8.76
C PRO A 104 2.95 -10.11 8.45
N LEU A 105 1.85 -10.52 7.82
CA LEU A 105 1.66 -11.91 7.38
C LEU A 105 2.69 -12.31 6.33
N ALA A 106 2.96 -11.45 5.34
CA ALA A 106 4.00 -11.69 4.34
C ALA A 106 5.39 -11.79 4.98
N GLY A 107 5.67 -10.94 5.98
CA GLY A 107 6.89 -11.05 6.78
C GLY A 107 6.99 -12.38 7.54
N ALA A 108 5.91 -12.81 8.19
CA ALA A 108 5.84 -14.08 8.90
C ALA A 108 6.03 -15.29 7.98
N ILE A 109 5.50 -15.24 6.75
CA ILE A 109 5.71 -16.30 5.74
C ILE A 109 7.20 -16.42 5.40
N VAL A 110 7.87 -15.30 5.11
CA VAL A 110 9.31 -15.29 4.82
C VAL A 110 10.14 -15.80 6.00
N TYR A 111 9.72 -15.48 7.22
CA TYR A 111 10.36 -15.94 8.45
C TYR A 111 10.32 -17.47 8.62
N VAL A 112 9.19 -18.11 8.28
CA VAL A 112 9.04 -19.58 8.37
C VAL A 112 9.98 -20.32 7.44
N PHE A 113 10.19 -19.80 6.23
CA PHE A 113 11.14 -20.39 5.28
C PHE A 113 12.60 -20.37 5.79
N GLY A 114 12.90 -19.55 6.79
CA GLY A 114 14.23 -19.50 7.42
C GLY A 114 14.42 -20.43 8.63
N GLN A 115 13.36 -21.00 9.22
CA GLN A 115 13.45 -21.66 10.54
C GLN A 115 12.75 -23.03 10.69
N ASP A 116 12.20 -23.63 9.64
CA ASP A 116 11.59 -24.99 9.64
C ASP A 116 10.52 -25.24 10.74
N ARG A 117 9.96 -24.19 11.36
CA ARG A 117 8.97 -24.28 12.44
C ARG A 117 7.82 -23.32 12.20
N ALA A 118 6.65 -23.87 11.85
CA ALA A 118 5.44 -23.09 11.57
C ALA A 118 4.88 -22.36 12.82
N LEU A 119 5.18 -22.84 14.03
CA LEU A 119 4.71 -22.22 15.27
C LEU A 119 5.38 -20.85 15.53
N THR A 120 6.62 -20.68 15.10
CA THR A 120 7.36 -19.41 15.25
C THR A 120 6.78 -18.28 14.39
N ALA A 121 6.06 -18.63 13.32
CA ALA A 121 5.36 -17.65 12.46
C ALA A 121 4.27 -16.89 13.19
N VAL A 122 3.50 -17.62 14.02
CA VAL A 122 2.34 -17.07 14.73
C VAL A 122 2.80 -16.13 15.83
N GLU A 123 3.86 -16.51 16.55
CA GLU A 123 4.50 -15.66 17.56
C GLU A 123 5.12 -14.41 16.93
N PHE A 124 5.82 -14.56 15.81
CA PHE A 124 6.37 -13.43 15.04
C PHE A 124 5.28 -12.46 14.61
N PHE A 125 4.20 -12.99 14.00
CA PHE A 125 3.07 -12.20 13.56
C PHE A 125 2.45 -11.42 14.74
N GLY A 126 2.17 -12.11 15.86
CA GLY A 126 1.62 -11.49 17.07
C GLY A 126 2.50 -10.38 17.64
N LYS A 127 3.83 -10.57 17.66
CA LYS A 127 4.80 -9.58 18.14
C LYS A 127 4.88 -8.35 17.22
N TYR A 128 4.80 -8.55 15.90
CA TYR A 128 4.94 -7.47 14.91
C TYR A 128 3.66 -6.71 14.58
N LEU A 129 2.48 -7.23 14.94
CA LEU A 129 1.19 -6.51 14.85
C LEU A 129 1.19 -5.17 15.59
N GLY A 130 1.90 -5.10 16.73
CA GLY A 130 2.06 -3.89 17.51
C GLY A 130 3.26 -3.02 17.10
N SER A 131 4.00 -3.40 16.05
CA SER A 131 5.20 -2.65 15.67
C SER A 131 4.85 -1.25 15.16
N PRO A 132 5.65 -0.22 15.48
CA PRO A 132 5.48 1.12 14.95
C PRO A 132 5.44 1.14 13.42
N PHE A 133 6.23 0.27 12.78
CA PHE A 133 6.28 0.10 11.33
C PHE A 133 4.93 -0.34 10.75
N VAL A 134 4.31 -1.40 11.28
CA VAL A 134 3.03 -1.91 10.76
C VAL A 134 1.93 -0.86 10.97
N ILE A 135 1.88 -0.21 12.13
CA ILE A 135 0.92 0.85 12.43
C ILE A 135 1.08 2.02 11.48
N ALA A 136 2.31 2.51 11.28
CA ALA A 136 2.60 3.62 10.38
C ALA A 136 2.28 3.27 8.92
N SER A 137 2.66 2.07 8.47
CA SER A 137 2.39 1.60 7.10
C SER A 137 0.89 1.56 6.77
N ALA A 138 0.08 1.07 7.71
CA ALA A 138 -1.36 0.99 7.58
C ALA A 138 -2.02 2.38 7.61
N ALA A 139 -1.58 3.25 8.54
CA ALA A 139 -2.05 4.62 8.63
C ALA A 139 -1.76 5.42 7.36
N LEU A 140 -0.53 5.33 6.84
CA LEU A 140 -0.12 5.96 5.59
C LEU A 140 -0.92 5.43 4.39
N ALA A 141 -1.22 4.13 4.37
CA ALA A 141 -2.03 3.53 3.30
C ALA A 141 -3.47 4.08 3.31
N GLY A 142 -4.08 4.18 4.49
CA GLY A 142 -5.40 4.81 4.66
C GLY A 142 -5.38 6.28 4.22
N LEU A 143 -4.36 7.03 4.63
CA LEU A 143 -4.18 8.43 4.26
C LEU A 143 -4.01 8.61 2.74
N ALA A 144 -3.19 7.79 2.09
CA ALA A 144 -2.99 7.84 0.64
C ALA A 144 -4.31 7.70 -0.13
N ILE A 145 -5.20 6.80 0.31
CA ILE A 145 -6.52 6.60 -0.30
C ILE A 145 -7.47 7.76 -0.01
N LEU A 146 -7.45 8.31 1.21
CA LEU A 146 -8.25 9.49 1.58
C LEU A 146 -7.89 10.74 0.78
N LEU A 147 -6.64 10.87 0.34
CA LEU A 147 -6.16 12.01 -0.45
C LEU A 147 -6.51 11.93 -1.94
N LEU A 148 -6.96 10.78 -2.46
CA LEU A 148 -7.32 10.62 -3.89
C LEU A 148 -8.31 11.68 -4.42
N PRO A 149 -9.40 12.03 -3.71
CA PRO A 149 -10.33 13.07 -4.17
C PRO A 149 -9.68 14.45 -4.29
N ILE A 150 -8.67 14.75 -3.47
CA ILE A 150 -7.95 16.02 -3.50
C ILE A 150 -7.05 16.08 -4.74
N ILE A 151 -6.33 14.99 -5.03
CA ILE A 151 -5.51 14.85 -6.26
C ILE A 151 -6.38 15.00 -7.52
N ASP A 152 -7.60 14.47 -7.47
CA ASP A 152 -8.56 14.60 -8.55
C ASP A 152 -9.15 16.01 -8.68
N LYS A 153 -9.37 16.71 -7.56
CA LYS A 153 -9.92 18.08 -7.55
C LYS A 153 -8.87 19.13 -7.95
N SER A 154 -7.63 19.01 -7.50
CA SER A 154 -6.54 19.92 -7.92
C SER A 154 -6.37 19.90 -9.44
N ARG A 155 -6.61 18.75 -10.07
CA ARG A 155 -6.61 18.56 -11.52
C ARG A 155 -7.72 19.33 -12.26
N SER A 156 -8.88 19.55 -11.64
CA SER A 156 -9.98 20.28 -12.31
C SER A 156 -9.79 21.80 -12.29
N ARG A 157 -8.91 22.33 -11.42
CA ARG A 157 -8.61 23.77 -11.32
C ARG A 157 -7.45 24.22 -12.21
N ALA A 158 -6.59 23.30 -12.65
CA ALA A 158 -5.45 23.59 -13.51
C ALA A 158 -5.78 23.53 -15.02
N ARG A 159 -7.05 23.31 -15.36
CA ARG A 159 -7.62 23.42 -16.71
C ARG A 159 -8.54 24.62 -16.76
#